data_AF-A0A382UPA0-F1
#
_entry.id   AF-A0A382UPA0-F1
#
_cell.length_a   1.000
_cell.length_b   1.000
_cell.length_c   1.000
_cell.angle_alpha   90.00
_cell.angle_beta   90.00
_cell.angle_gamma   90.00
#
_symmetry.space_group_name_H-M   'P 1'
#
loop_
_entity.id
_entity.type
_entity.pdbx_description
1 polymer ?
#
loop_
_entity_poly.entity_id
_entity_poly.type
_entity_poly.pdbx_seq_one_letter_code
_entity_poly.pdbx_strand_id
1 'polypeptide(L)'
;MIEIDYPDNQKIYCPACGTLTLSLETPIVMNECPHLEFLGTDEGPEIEKTKWYAQWEEHRYDDDPNEDPHFMEYLRKTWDDHYVCFTQRPPPPDSLAGYTIFKFPLD
;
A
#
# COMPACT_ATOMS: atom_id res chain seq x y z
N MET A 1 -6.18 0.36 -10.42
CA MET A 1 -6.10 0.20 -8.95
C MET A 1 -7.11 1.14 -8.32
N ILE A 2 -7.88 0.65 -7.36
CA ILE A 2 -8.83 1.45 -6.60
C ILE A 2 -8.12 2.03 -5.37
N GLU A 3 -8.13 3.34 -5.21
CA GLU A 3 -7.55 4.03 -4.04
C GLU A 3 -8.63 4.49 -3.07
N ILE A 4 -8.41 4.23 -1.79
CA ILE A 4 -9.29 4.60 -0.70
C ILE A 4 -8.47 5.39 0.31
N ASP A 5 -8.82 6.67 0.46
CA ASP A 5 -8.29 7.49 1.54
C ASP A 5 -8.90 7.04 2.87
N TYR A 6 -8.05 6.54 3.77
CA TYR A 6 -8.48 5.89 5.00
C TYR A 6 -8.01 6.69 6.22
N PRO A 7 -8.96 7.18 7.05
CA PRO A 7 -8.62 8.08 8.14
C PRO A 7 -7.78 7.39 9.22
N ASP A 8 -6.98 8.21 9.88
CA ASP A 8 -5.67 7.83 10.43
C ASP A 8 -5.71 7.02 11.72
N ASN A 9 -6.85 7.02 12.39
CA ASN A 9 -7.05 6.37 13.68
C ASN A 9 -7.70 5.00 13.55
N GLN A 10 -7.71 4.40 12.36
CA GLN A 10 -8.48 3.20 12.10
C GLN A 10 -7.63 1.99 11.77
N LYS A 11 -8.10 0.87 12.29
CA LYS A 11 -7.67 -0.47 11.94
C LYS A 11 -8.02 -0.75 10.48
N ILE A 12 -7.05 -1.23 9.71
CA ILE A 12 -7.28 -1.72 8.36
C ILE A 12 -7.52 -3.22 8.46
N TYR A 13 -8.71 -3.62 8.02
CA TYR A 13 -9.08 -5.02 7.87
C TYR A 13 -9.04 -5.38 6.39
N CYS A 14 -8.58 -6.59 6.08
CA CYS A 14 -8.69 -7.12 4.73
C CYS A 14 -10.16 -7.17 4.28
N PRO A 15 -10.55 -6.47 3.20
CA PRO A 15 -11.92 -6.50 2.70
C PRO A 15 -12.46 -7.88 2.34
N ALA A 16 -11.61 -8.83 1.95
CA ALA A 16 -12.03 -10.17 1.55
C ALA A 16 -12.19 -11.16 2.71
N CYS A 17 -11.30 -11.15 3.71
CA CYS A 17 -11.32 -12.15 4.80
C CYS A 17 -11.51 -11.57 6.20
N GLY A 18 -11.59 -10.25 6.35
CA GLY A 18 -11.80 -9.59 7.64
C GLY A 18 -10.62 -9.69 8.62
N THR A 19 -9.45 -10.17 8.18
CA THR A 19 -8.23 -10.18 9.00
C THR A 19 -7.82 -8.75 9.32
N LEU A 20 -7.59 -8.45 10.61
CA LEU A 20 -6.95 -7.19 11.02
C LEU A 20 -5.52 -7.17 10.49
N THR A 21 -5.26 -6.35 9.48
CA THR A 21 -3.97 -6.27 8.79
C THR A 21 -3.08 -5.19 9.37
N LEU A 22 -3.63 -4.01 9.67
CA LEU A 22 -2.90 -2.92 10.30
C LEU A 22 -3.70 -2.32 11.47
N SER A 23 -3.05 -2.11 12.59
CA SER A 23 -3.54 -1.25 13.68
C SER A 23 -2.40 -0.36 14.13
N LEU A 24 -2.61 0.95 14.05
CA LEU A 24 -1.65 1.94 14.53
C LEU A 24 -1.81 2.24 16.05
N GLU A 25 -2.86 1.70 16.68
CA GLU A 25 -2.99 1.70 18.14
C GLU A 25 -1.84 0.92 18.79
N THR A 26 -1.31 1.38 19.93
CA THR A 26 -0.24 0.69 20.66
C THR A 26 -0.75 -0.56 21.38
N PRO A 27 -0.12 -1.74 21.20
CA PRO A 27 1.02 -2.04 20.33
C PRO A 27 0.62 -2.11 18.85
N ILE A 28 1.46 -1.56 17.96
CA ILE A 28 1.26 -1.60 16.51
C ILE A 28 1.06 -3.06 16.07
N VAL A 29 0.01 -3.31 15.29
CA VAL A 29 -0.30 -4.61 14.72
C VAL A 29 -0.08 -4.58 13.23
N MET A 30 0.71 -5.53 12.73
CA MET A 30 0.91 -5.77 11.30
C MET A 30 0.79 -7.27 11.04
N ASN A 31 -0.37 -7.70 10.53
CA ASN A 31 -0.62 -9.11 10.23
C ASN A 31 -0.77 -9.32 8.73
N GLU A 32 -0.27 -10.45 8.27
CA GLU A 32 -0.47 -10.90 6.90
C GLU A 32 -1.81 -11.61 6.72
N CYS A 33 -2.33 -11.52 5.50
CA CYS A 33 -3.37 -12.42 5.01
C CYS A 33 -3.06 -12.81 3.56
N PRO A 34 -3.73 -13.84 2.98
CA PRO A 34 -3.48 -14.27 1.60
C PRO A 34 -3.72 -13.18 0.55
N HIS A 35 -4.58 -12.20 0.85
CA HIS A 35 -4.91 -11.09 -0.06
C HIS A 35 -3.96 -9.90 0.08
N LEU A 36 -3.17 -9.84 1.15
CA LEU A 36 -2.24 -8.74 1.38
C LEU A 36 -1.04 -8.90 0.47
N GLU A 37 -0.75 -7.87 -0.31
CA GLU A 37 0.43 -7.80 -1.18
C GLU A 37 1.48 -6.82 -0.67
N PHE A 38 1.02 -5.70 -0.11
CA PHE A 38 1.90 -4.67 0.45
C PHE A 38 1.31 -4.06 1.71
N LEU A 39 2.16 -3.84 2.70
CA LEU A 39 1.87 -3.01 3.86
C LEU A 39 3.16 -2.28 4.22
N GLY A 40 3.17 -0.97 4.07
CA GLY A 40 4.30 -0.12 4.43
C GLY A 40 3.83 1.17 5.04
N THR A 41 4.59 1.65 6.00
CA THR A 41 4.48 2.97 6.61
C THR A 41 5.85 3.64 6.50
N ASP A 42 5.88 4.97 6.47
CA ASP A 42 7.12 5.74 6.55
C ASP A 42 7.92 5.47 7.84
N GLU A 43 7.25 4.95 8.87
CA GLU A 43 7.87 4.45 10.10
C GLU A 43 7.53 2.96 10.33
N GLY A 44 8.55 2.11 10.42
CA GLY A 44 8.39 0.72 10.86
C GLY A 44 8.75 -0.32 9.80
N PRO A 45 8.46 -1.61 10.08
CA PRO A 45 8.72 -2.69 9.13
C PRO A 45 7.78 -2.61 7.93
N GLU A 46 8.21 -3.17 6.80
CA GLU A 46 7.44 -3.24 5.57
C GLU A 46 7.18 -4.72 5.22
N ILE A 47 5.99 -5.00 4.71
CA ILE A 47 5.60 -6.28 4.13
C ILE A 47 5.41 -6.04 2.64
N GLU A 48 6.21 -6.70 1.83
CA GLU A 48 6.09 -6.67 0.37
C GLU A 48 6.28 -8.09 -0.17
N LYS A 49 5.26 -8.64 -0.82
CA LYS A 49 5.29 -10.04 -1.31
C LYS A 49 5.77 -10.17 -2.75
N THR A 50 5.75 -9.08 -3.48
CA THR A 50 5.72 -9.11 -4.94
C THR A 50 6.90 -8.39 -5.60
N LYS A 51 7.90 -7.92 -4.83
CA LYS A 51 9.13 -7.27 -5.34
C LYS A 51 8.85 -6.11 -6.29
N TRP A 52 7.82 -5.35 -5.99
CA TRP A 52 7.39 -4.17 -6.74
C TRP A 52 8.38 -3.03 -6.68
N TYR A 53 9.09 -2.85 -5.57
CA TYR A 53 10.14 -1.83 -5.55
C TYR A 53 11.24 -2.13 -6.55
N ALA A 54 11.68 -3.39 -6.64
CA ALA A 54 12.68 -3.79 -7.61
C ALA A 54 12.18 -3.62 -9.06
N GLN A 55 10.90 -3.95 -9.33
CA GLN A 55 10.29 -3.73 -10.64
C GLN A 55 10.21 -2.24 -10.98
N TRP A 56 9.79 -1.40 -10.02
CA TRP A 56 9.78 0.05 -10.21
C TRP A 56 11.20 0.58 -10.44
N GLU A 57 12.20 0.20 -9.64
CA GLU A 57 13.59 0.63 -9.83
C GLU A 57 14.14 0.26 -11.21
N GLU A 58 13.79 -0.92 -11.73
CA GLU A 58 14.19 -1.37 -13.07
C GLU A 58 13.52 -0.55 -14.18
N HIS A 59 12.23 -0.21 -14.00
CA HIS A 59 11.39 0.39 -15.05
C HIS A 59 11.13 1.90 -14.90
N ARG A 60 11.59 2.55 -13.83
CA ARG A 60 11.23 3.95 -13.52
C ARG A 60 11.65 4.98 -14.57
N TYR A 61 12.56 4.62 -15.48
CA TYR A 61 13.05 5.48 -16.56
C TYR A 61 12.68 5.00 -17.97
N ASP A 62 11.83 3.96 -18.09
CA ASP A 62 11.50 3.36 -19.38
C ASP A 62 10.61 4.26 -20.26
N ASP A 63 9.68 4.98 -19.63
CA ASP A 63 8.75 5.88 -20.33
C ASP A 63 9.43 7.21 -20.72
N ASP A 64 10.11 7.86 -19.77
CA ASP A 64 10.93 9.06 -19.99
C ASP A 64 12.14 9.03 -19.04
N PRO A 65 13.38 9.02 -19.55
CA PRO A 65 14.58 9.02 -18.71
C PRO A 65 14.81 10.31 -17.92
N ASN A 66 14.02 11.37 -18.16
CA ASN A 66 14.04 12.61 -17.39
C ASN A 66 12.91 12.70 -16.36
N GLU A 67 11.97 11.75 -16.36
CA GLU A 67 10.92 11.61 -15.36
C GLU A 67 11.41 10.66 -14.26
N ASP A 68 11.24 11.02 -13.00
CA ASP A 68 11.47 10.12 -11.85
C ASP A 68 10.11 9.84 -11.20
N PRO A 69 9.29 8.96 -11.80
CA PRO A 69 7.92 8.73 -11.37
C PRO A 69 7.94 8.16 -9.95
N HIS A 70 7.13 8.74 -9.08
CA HIS A 70 7.02 8.26 -7.71
C HIS A 70 6.47 6.81 -7.71
N PHE A 71 6.93 5.95 -6.80
CA PHE A 71 6.53 4.53 -6.74
C PHE A 71 5.02 4.31 -6.89
N MET A 72 4.22 5.04 -6.11
CA MET A 72 2.75 4.97 -6.19
C MET A 72 2.17 5.39 -7.56
N GLU A 73 2.81 6.30 -8.29
CA GLU A 73 2.38 6.66 -9.65
C GLU A 73 2.67 5.53 -10.64
N TYR A 74 3.80 4.84 -10.48
CA TYR A 74 4.09 3.63 -11.25
C TYR A 74 3.05 2.54 -10.98
N LEU A 75 2.67 2.30 -9.72
CA LEU A 75 1.63 1.33 -9.39
C LEU A 75 0.26 1.71 -10.00
N ARG A 76 -0.13 2.99 -9.94
CA ARG A 76 -1.37 3.49 -10.57
C ARG A 76 -1.42 3.25 -12.07
N LYS A 77 -0.29 3.40 -12.77
CA LYS A 77 -0.20 3.19 -14.22
C LYS A 77 -0.22 1.71 -14.60
N THR A 78 0.39 0.87 -13.78
CA THR A 78 0.61 -0.55 -14.11
C THR A 78 -0.52 -1.47 -13.63
N TRP A 79 -1.27 -1.08 -12.60
CA TRP A 79 -2.25 -1.98 -11.99
C TRP A 79 -3.70 -1.63 -12.32
N ASP A 80 -4.45 -2.68 -12.57
CA ASP A 80 -5.88 -2.65 -12.81
C ASP A 80 -6.69 -2.64 -11.50
N ASP A 81 -8.00 -2.84 -11.61
CA ASP A 81 -8.95 -2.74 -10.50
C ASP A 81 -8.99 -4.00 -9.61
N HIS A 82 -8.14 -4.99 -9.86
CA HIS A 82 -7.90 -6.11 -8.94
C HIS A 82 -7.17 -5.68 -7.68
N TYR A 83 -6.52 -4.52 -7.70
CA TYR A 83 -5.77 -3.98 -6.57
C TYR A 83 -6.55 -2.88 -5.87
N VAL A 84 -6.64 -2.97 -4.55
CA VAL A 84 -7.21 -1.93 -3.68
C VAL A 84 -6.14 -1.43 -2.73
N CYS A 85 -5.86 -0.13 -2.78
CA CYS A 85 -4.89 0.54 -1.93
C CYS A 85 -5.61 1.44 -0.93
N PHE A 86 -5.38 1.18 0.36
CA PHE A 86 -5.73 2.07 1.45
C PHE A 86 -4.55 2.99 1.73
N THR A 87 -4.77 4.30 1.62
CA THR A 87 -3.78 5.31 1.99
C THR A 87 -4.11 5.87 3.37
N GLN A 88 -3.13 5.98 4.25
CA GLN A 88 -3.26 6.64 5.55
C GLN A 88 -2.38 7.89 5.54
N ARG A 89 -2.93 9.04 5.91
CA ARG A 89 -2.25 10.34 5.90
C ARG A 89 -2.75 11.20 7.07
N PRO A 90 -2.22 10.96 8.29
CA PRO A 90 -2.52 11.74 9.47
C PRO A 90 -2.39 13.22 9.20
N PRO A 91 -3.36 14.05 9.64
CA PRO A 91 -3.14 15.46 9.68
C PRO A 91 -2.01 15.75 10.69
N PRO A 92 -1.23 16.81 10.48
CA PRO A 92 -0.19 17.22 11.42
C PRO A 92 -0.72 17.33 12.88
N PRO A 93 0.10 17.01 13.90
CA PRO A 93 1.56 16.79 13.85
C PRO A 93 1.98 15.37 13.48
N ASP A 94 1.05 14.42 13.39
CA ASP A 94 1.35 13.06 13.00
C ASP A 94 1.73 13.06 11.50
N SER A 95 2.88 12.49 11.16
CA SER A 95 3.41 12.49 9.78
C SER A 95 3.27 11.15 9.07
N LEU A 96 2.69 10.14 9.74
CA LEU A 96 2.79 8.74 9.30
C LEU A 96 2.07 8.47 7.97
N ALA A 97 2.78 8.46 6.86
CA ALA A 97 2.21 8.08 5.57
C ALA A 97 2.27 6.55 5.39
N GLY A 98 1.12 5.92 5.22
CA GLY A 98 1.00 4.48 5.07
C GLY A 98 0.26 4.05 3.80
N TYR A 99 0.67 2.92 3.23
CA TYR A 99 -0.03 2.24 2.15
C TYR A 99 -0.28 0.78 2.54
N THR A 100 -1.53 0.34 2.47
CA THR A 100 -1.90 -1.08 2.60
C THR A 100 -2.62 -1.51 1.33
N ILE A 101 -2.08 -2.50 0.63
CA ILE A 101 -2.54 -2.92 -0.69
C ILE A 101 -2.97 -4.39 -0.63
N PHE A 102 -4.20 -4.61 -1.06
CA PHE A 102 -4.78 -5.93 -1.24
C PHE A 102 -4.98 -6.23 -2.72
N LYS A 103 -4.82 -7.50 -3.09
CA LYS A 103 -5.20 -8.04 -4.40
C LYS A 103 -6.41 -8.94 -4.27
N PHE A 104 -7.41 -8.70 -5.09
CA PHE A 104 -8.61 -9.51 -5.21
C PHE A 104 -8.73 -10.02 -6.64
N PRO A 105 -8.97 -11.32 -6.87
CA PRO A 105 -9.46 -11.76 -8.17
C PRO A 105 -10.86 -11.18 -8.40
N LEU A 106 -11.08 -10.54 -9.54
CA LEU A 106 -12.42 -10.20 -10.02
C LEU A 106 -12.83 -11.44 -10.83
N ASP A 107 -13.88 -12.11 -10.37
CA ASP A 107 -14.46 -13.26 -11.07
C ASP A 107 -14.99 -12.88 -12.47
#